data_AF-A0A969FX52-F1
#
_entry.id   AF-A0A969FX52-F1
#
_cell.length_a   1.000
_cell.length_b   1.000
_cell.length_c   1.000
_cell.angle_alpha   90.00
_cell.angle_beta   90.00
_cell.angle_gamma   90.00
#
_symmetry.space_group_name_H-M   'P 1'
#
loop_
_entity.id
_entity.type
_entity.pdbx_description
1 polymer ?
#
loop_
_entity_poly.entity_id
_entity_poly.type
_entity_poly.pdbx_seq_one_letter_code
_entity_poly.pdbx_strand_id
1 'polypeptide(L)'
;MSVRSVLIRMARSAVESALSQLMQQLNVVEEQALAPMRTMVQSVVGGIWIGEGANAFVEEVSSLVIPGVGEVGENITTMHTNVSSARDIIDRADEEVSRLVQSRLFDAFDFY
;
A
#
# COMPACT_ATOMS: atom_id res chain seq x y z
N MET A 1 -15.10 2.66 29.13
CA MET A 1 -14.19 2.36 27.99
C MET A 1 -12.99 1.60 28.52
N SER A 2 -12.69 0.42 27.99
CA SER A 2 -11.57 -0.41 28.43
C SER A 2 -10.27 0.04 27.76
N VAL A 3 -9.14 -0.02 28.47
CA VAL A 3 -7.79 0.28 27.93
C VAL A 3 -7.51 -0.50 26.64
N ARG A 4 -8.03 -1.73 26.52
CA ARG A 4 -7.94 -2.54 25.29
C ARG A 4 -8.60 -1.88 24.08
N SER A 5 -9.79 -1.29 24.24
CA SER A 5 -10.48 -0.62 23.13
C SER A 5 -9.75 0.64 22.64
N VAL A 6 -8.99 1.29 23.53
CA VAL A 6 -8.15 2.45 23.17
C VAL A 6 -6.92 1.98 22.38
N LEU A 7 -6.27 0.90 22.83
CA LEU A 7 -5.10 0.34 22.14
C LEU A 7 -5.45 -0.18 20.74
N ILE A 8 -6.59 -0.87 20.58
CA ILE A 8 -7.05 -1.35 19.26
C ILE A 8 -7.39 -0.18 18.32
N ARG A 9 -8.00 0.90 18.83
CA ARG A 9 -8.26 2.11 18.04
C ARG A 9 -6.98 2.83 17.63
N MET A 10 -5.99 2.91 18.53
CA MET A 10 -4.68 3.49 18.21
C MET A 10 -3.94 2.64 17.16
N ALA A 11 -3.98 1.31 17.28
CA ALA A 11 -3.42 0.40 16.29
C ALA A 11 -4.11 0.55 14.93
N ARG A 12 -5.44 0.65 14.89
CA ARG A 12 -6.22 0.93 13.67
C ARG A 12 -5.78 2.23 13.01
N SER A 13 -5.69 3.31 13.78
CA SER A 13 -5.29 4.63 13.26
C SER A 13 -3.85 4.61 12.71
N ALA A 14 -2.93 3.89 13.36
CA ALA A 14 -1.57 3.72 12.87
C ALA A 14 -1.53 2.93 11.55
N VAL A 15 -2.31 1.85 11.44
CA VAL A 15 -2.42 1.06 10.21
C VAL A 15 -3.03 1.87 9.06
N GLU A 16 -4.11 2.61 9.31
CA GLU A 16 -4.73 3.50 8.32
C GLU A 16 -3.76 4.60 7.85
N SER A 17 -2.97 5.16 8.77
CA SER A 17 -1.93 6.14 8.44
C SER A 17 -0.83 5.54 7.57
N ALA A 18 -0.38 4.32 7.88
CA ALA A 18 0.61 3.60 7.08
C ALA A 18 0.08 3.28 5.67
N LEU A 19 -1.17 2.81 5.56
CA LEU A 19 -1.82 2.55 4.27
C LEU A 19 -1.91 3.82 3.41
N SER A 20 -2.32 4.94 4.01
CA SER A 20 -2.39 6.23 3.31
C SER A 20 -1.03 6.70 2.80
N GLN A 21 0.02 6.56 3.62
CA GLN A 21 1.38 6.89 3.21
C GLN A 21 1.92 5.97 2.10
N LEU A 22 1.55 4.69 2.11
CA LEU A 22 1.91 3.76 1.03
C LEU A 22 1.25 4.13 -0.29
N MET A 23 -0.04 4.50 -0.28
CA MET A 23 -0.73 4.96 -1.49
C MET A 23 -0.13 6.25 -2.05
N GLN A 24 0.24 7.19 -1.17
CA GLN A 24 0.92 8.42 -1.61
C GLN A 24 2.27 8.12 -2.26
N GLN A 25 3.05 7.19 -1.69
CA GLN A 25 4.32 6.76 -2.28
C GLN A 25 4.12 6.08 -3.63
N LEU A 26 3.06 5.27 -3.80
CA LEU A 26 2.72 4.66 -5.09
C LEU A 26 2.46 5.73 -6.17
N ASN A 27 1.61 6.72 -5.87
CA ASN A 27 1.31 7.81 -6.81
C ASN A 27 2.58 8.59 -7.17
N VAL A 28 3.47 8.85 -6.20
CA VAL A 28 4.75 9.50 -6.45
C VAL A 28 5.62 8.68 -7.40
N VAL A 29 5.71 7.36 -7.20
CA VAL A 29 6.50 6.47 -8.05
C VAL A 29 5.94 6.42 -9.48
N GLU A 30 4.63 6.29 -9.63
CA GLU A 30 3.99 6.22 -10.95
C GLU A 30 4.04 7.57 -11.71
N GLU A 31 3.62 8.65 -11.06
CA GLU A 31 3.48 9.96 -11.72
C GLU A 31 4.81 10.70 -11.84
N GLN A 32 5.68 10.62 -10.84
CA GLN A 32 6.90 11.43 -10.80
C GLN A 32 8.13 10.70 -11.33
N ALA A 33 8.15 9.36 -11.32
CA ALA A 33 9.29 8.61 -11.85
C ALA A 33 8.97 7.99 -13.23
N LEU A 34 7.91 7.17 -13.34
CA LEU A 34 7.66 6.43 -14.58
C LEU A 34 7.24 7.31 -15.75
N ALA A 35 6.35 8.29 -15.54
CA ALA A 35 5.86 9.13 -16.63
C ALA A 35 6.97 10.02 -17.24
N PRO A 36 7.82 10.71 -16.47
CA PRO A 36 8.93 11.48 -17.03
C PRO A 36 9.96 10.61 -17.73
N MET A 37 10.28 9.43 -17.18
CA MET A 37 11.23 8.51 -17.82
C MET A 37 10.74 8.03 -19.18
N ARG A 38 9.45 7.66 -19.30
CA ARG A 38 8.85 7.30 -20.59
C ARG A 38 8.87 8.45 -21.59
N THR A 39 8.57 9.67 -21.12
CA THR A 39 8.60 10.88 -21.95
C THR A 39 10.01 11.18 -22.45
N MET A 40 11.01 11.01 -21.59
CA MET A 40 12.41 11.24 -21.92
C MET A 40 12.92 10.20 -22.93
N VAL A 41 12.60 8.91 -22.73
CA VAL A 41 12.90 7.85 -23.70
C VAL A 41 12.26 8.14 -25.06
N GLN A 42 10.98 8.52 -25.10
CA GLN A 42 10.29 8.88 -26.34
C GLN A 42 10.94 10.08 -27.04
N SER A 43 11.37 11.08 -26.27
CA SER A 43 12.07 12.26 -26.79
C SER A 43 13.40 11.88 -27.45
N VAL A 44 14.15 10.98 -26.82
CA VAL A 44 15.42 10.45 -27.35
C VAL A 44 15.18 9.63 -28.63
N VAL A 45 14.21 8.72 -28.61
CA VAL A 45 13.80 7.94 -29.81
C VAL A 45 13.29 8.85 -30.93
N GLY A 46 12.65 9.97 -30.59
CA GLY A 46 12.20 11.02 -31.53
C GLY A 46 13.33 11.85 -32.14
N GLY A 47 14.59 11.60 -31.77
CA GLY A 47 15.76 12.21 -32.39
C GLY A 47 16.25 13.50 -31.75
N ILE A 48 15.77 13.86 -30.55
CA ILE A 48 16.35 14.97 -29.76
C ILE A 48 17.80 14.66 -29.37
N TRP A 49 18.13 13.37 -29.21
CA TRP A 49 19.48 12.90 -28.96
C TRP A 49 19.78 11.67 -29.81
N ILE A 50 20.86 11.72 -30.58
CA ILE A 50 21.24 10.69 -31.54
C ILE A 50 22.69 10.30 -31.28
N GLY A 51 22.96 9.00 -31.22
CA GLY A 51 24.31 8.44 -31.04
C GLY A 51 24.29 7.15 -30.24
N GLU A 52 25.45 6.52 -30.10
CA GLU A 52 25.60 5.25 -29.36
C GLU A 52 25.16 5.38 -27.90
N GLY A 53 25.49 6.50 -27.24
CA GLY A 53 25.04 6.80 -25.87
C GLY A 53 23.53 7.00 -25.76
N ALA A 54 22.87 7.52 -26.81
CA ALA A 54 21.41 7.67 -26.84
C ALA A 54 20.73 6.30 -26.93
N ASN A 55 21.27 5.40 -27.75
CA ASN A 55 20.78 4.03 -27.88
C ASN A 55 20.97 3.25 -26.56
N ALA A 56 22.17 3.34 -25.96
CA ALA A 56 22.48 2.69 -24.69
C ALA A 56 21.57 3.22 -23.55
N PHE A 57 21.31 4.53 -23.50
CA PHE A 57 20.38 5.11 -22.55
C PHE A 57 18.95 4.57 -22.73
N VAL A 58 18.43 4.56 -23.96
CA VAL A 58 17.09 4.01 -24.24
C VAL A 58 17.01 2.55 -23.84
N GLU A 59 18.05 1.77 -24.15
CA GLU A 59 18.13 0.36 -23.80
C GLU A 59 18.16 0.15 -22.29
N GLU A 60 19.04 0.82 -21.55
CA GLU A 60 19.17 0.68 -20.09
C GLU A 60 17.90 1.14 -19.36
N VAL A 61 17.34 2.29 -19.76
CA VAL A 61 16.12 2.80 -19.13
C VAL A 61 14.91 1.91 -19.43
N SER A 62 14.79 1.40 -20.65
CA SER A 62 13.65 0.56 -21.04
C SER A 62 13.75 -0.87 -20.49
N SER A 63 14.96 -1.41 -20.35
CA SER A 63 15.18 -2.81 -19.94
C SER A 63 15.38 -3.00 -18.44
N LEU A 64 15.90 -2.00 -17.73
CA LEU A 64 16.24 -2.12 -16.31
C LEU A 64 15.45 -1.14 -15.44
N VAL A 65 15.48 0.15 -15.79
CA VAL A 65 14.96 1.19 -14.89
C VAL A 65 13.43 1.21 -14.85
N ILE A 66 12.76 1.24 -16.01
CA ILE A 66 11.30 1.23 -16.08
C ILE A 66 10.71 -0.05 -15.44
N PRO A 67 11.19 -1.25 -15.78
CA PRO A 67 10.72 -2.48 -15.13
C PRO A 67 10.98 -2.51 -13.63
N GLY A 68 12.19 -2.12 -13.18
CA GLY A 68 12.52 -2.12 -11.75
C GLY A 68 11.66 -1.17 -10.92
N VAL A 69 11.33 0.01 -11.47
CA VAL A 69 10.38 0.92 -10.81
C VAL A 69 8.95 0.36 -10.81
N GLY A 70 8.57 -0.39 -11.85
CA GLY A 70 7.31 -1.15 -11.88
C GLY A 70 7.22 -2.19 -10.76
N GLU A 71 8.29 -2.96 -10.54
CA GLU A 71 8.36 -3.95 -9.45
C GLU A 71 8.22 -3.29 -8.07
N VAL A 72 8.76 -2.08 -7.87
CA VAL A 72 8.56 -1.32 -6.63
C VAL A 72 7.08 -0.98 -6.44
N GLY A 73 6.41 -0.52 -7.49
CA GLY A 73 4.96 -0.25 -7.44
C GLY A 73 4.12 -1.49 -7.11
N GLU A 74 4.47 -2.64 -7.69
CA GLU A 74 3.81 -3.92 -7.41
C GLU A 74 4.00 -4.37 -5.96
N ASN A 75 5.22 -4.23 -5.42
CA ASN A 75 5.52 -4.54 -4.02
C ASN A 75 4.74 -3.63 -3.06
N ILE A 76 4.65 -2.32 -3.36
CA ILE A 76 3.85 -1.37 -2.57
C ILE A 76 2.36 -1.79 -2.59
N THR A 77 1.82 -2.14 -3.75
CA THR A 77 0.43 -2.59 -3.91
C THR A 77 0.15 -3.90 -3.15
N THR A 78 1.08 -4.84 -3.21
CA THR A 78 1.00 -6.11 -2.47
C THR A 78 1.02 -5.87 -0.96
N MET A 79 1.92 -5.01 -0.49
CA MET A 79 2.00 -4.63 0.91
C MET A 79 0.70 -3.95 1.38
N HIS A 80 0.16 -3.02 0.59
CA HIS A 80 -1.11 -2.36 0.88
C HIS A 80 -2.25 -3.39 1.02
N THR A 81 -2.34 -4.35 0.10
CA THR A 81 -3.36 -5.41 0.13
C THR A 81 -3.23 -6.28 1.39
N ASN A 82 -2.02 -6.71 1.72
CA ASN A 82 -1.76 -7.53 2.90
C ASN A 82 -2.09 -6.80 4.20
N VAL A 83 -1.71 -5.51 4.30
CA VAL A 83 -2.01 -4.69 5.48
C VAL A 83 -3.51 -4.41 5.61
N SER A 84 -4.21 -4.18 4.49
CA SER A 84 -5.67 -4.03 4.48
C SER A 84 -6.38 -5.32 4.92
N SER A 85 -5.93 -6.47 4.42
CA SER A 85 -6.45 -7.77 4.85
C SER A 85 -6.24 -8.02 6.35
N ALA A 86 -5.05 -7.67 6.87
CA ALA A 86 -4.75 -7.78 8.28
C ALA A 86 -5.69 -6.90 9.14
N ARG A 87 -6.00 -5.68 8.69
CA ARG A 87 -7.01 -4.81 9.32
C ARG A 87 -8.38 -5.48 9.36
N ASP A 88 -8.86 -6.01 8.25
CA ASP A 88 -10.18 -6.64 8.18
C ASP A 88 -10.29 -7.90 9.06
N ILE A 89 -9.19 -8.61 9.27
CA ILE A 89 -9.12 -9.74 10.20
C ILE A 89 -9.26 -9.24 11.65
N ILE A 90 -8.54 -8.18 12.02
CA ILE A 90 -8.62 -7.57 13.36
C ILE A 90 -10.05 -7.09 13.64
N ASP A 91 -10.72 -6.49 12.65
CA ASP A 91 -12.08 -5.97 12.78
C ASP A 91 -13.09 -7.09 13.06
N ARG A 92 -13.01 -8.17 12.28
CA ARG A 92 -13.87 -9.34 12.47
C ARG A 92 -13.63 -10.01 13.82
N ALA A 93 -12.38 -10.10 14.26
CA ALA A 93 -12.04 -10.66 15.56
C ALA A 93 -12.61 -9.81 16.71
N ASP A 94 -12.56 -8.48 16.61
CA ASP A 94 -13.12 -7.57 17.63
C ASP A 94 -14.65 -7.67 17.70
N GLU A 95 -15.33 -7.77 16.56
CA GLU A 95 -16.77 -8.01 16.50
C GLU A 95 -17.16 -9.35 17.12
N GLU A 96 -16.41 -10.43 16.82
CA GLU A 96 -16.67 -11.76 17.36
C GLU A 96 -16.49 -11.78 18.88
N VAL A 97 -15.41 -11.19 19.39
CA VAL A 97 -15.19 -11.06 20.84
C VAL A 97 -16.30 -10.25 21.49
N SER A 98 -16.71 -9.13 20.87
CA SER A 98 -17.80 -8.30 21.39
C SER A 98 -19.13 -9.06 21.46
N ARG A 99 -19.46 -9.85 20.43
CA ARG A 99 -20.63 -10.73 20.42
C ARG A 99 -20.56 -11.80 21.51
N LEU A 100 -19.41 -12.46 21.67
CA LEU A 100 -19.19 -13.48 22.71
C LEU A 100 -19.33 -12.90 24.12
N VAL A 101 -18.73 -11.73 24.37
CA VAL A 101 -18.82 -11.05 25.67
C VAL A 101 -20.25 -10.65 25.99
N GLN A 102 -20.99 -10.08 25.02
CA GLN A 102 -22.41 -9.78 25.20
C GLN A 102 -23.20 -11.07 25.50
N SER A 103 -23.02 -12.13 24.73
CA SER A 103 -23.76 -13.38 24.93
C SER A 103 -23.56 -14.00 26.33
N ARG A 104 -22.34 -13.98 26.88
CA ARG A 104 -22.04 -14.58 28.18
C ARG A 104 -22.35 -13.69 29.37
N LEU A 105 -22.33 -12.37 29.19
CA LEU A 105 -22.70 -11.44 30.26
C LEU A 105 -24.21 -11.39 30.46
N PHE A 106 -25.02 -11.35 29.39
CA PHE A 106 -26.48 -11.32 29.54
C PHE A 106 -27.05 -12.65 30.08
N ASP A 107 -26.49 -13.80 29.67
CA ASP A 107 -26.90 -15.11 30.19
C ASP A 107 -26.60 -15.29 31.70
N ALA A 108 -25.56 -14.59 32.22
CA ALA A 108 -25.25 -14.59 33.65
C ALA A 108 -26.15 -13.66 34.49
N PHE A 109 -26.80 -12.67 33.87
CA PHE A 109 -27.70 -11.73 34.54
C PHE A 109 -29.18 -12.09 34.40
N ASP A 110 -29.57 -12.96 33.45
CA ASP A 110 -30.93 -13.53 33.35
C ASP A 110 -31.24 -14.60 34.41
N PHE A 111 -30.29 -14.91 35.30
CA PHE A 111 -30.46 -15.86 36.41
C PHE A 111 -30.86 -15.22 37.75
N TYR A 112 -31.29 -13.95 37.77
CA TYR A 112 -31.82 -13.26 38.96
C TYR A 112 -33.11 -12.49 38.68
#